data_AF-A0A7S2FMU2-F1
#
_entry.id   AF-A0A7S2FMU2-F1
#
_cell.length_a   1.000
_cell.length_b   1.000
_cell.length_c   1.000
_cell.angle_alpha   90.00
_cell.angle_beta   90.00
_cell.angle_gamma   90.00
#
_symmetry.space_group_name_H-M   'P 1'
#
loop_
_entity.id
_entity.type
_entity.pdbx_description
1 polymer ?
#
loop_
_entity_poly.entity_id
_entity_poly.type
_entity_poly.pdbx_seq_one_letter_code
_entity_poly.pdbx_strand_id
1 'polypeptide(L)'
;LVFMLTIEQKNLHDRSSKVGKLHLVDLAGSEKVAKTGASGERLDEARNINRSLSALGNVINALTDKKYSHVPYRDSKLTRVLQESLGGNAKTSLIITCSPSNFNEQETISTLRFGQRAKMIK
;
A
#
# COMPACT_ATOMS: atom_id res chain seq x y z
N LEU A 1 -10.24 -2.66 -1.00
CA LEU A 1 -10.98 -1.97 -2.08
C LEU A 1 -10.03 -1.03 -2.82
N VAL A 2 -10.16 -0.88 -4.14
CA VAL A 2 -9.43 0.15 -4.90
C VAL A 2 -10.45 0.96 -5.69
N PHE A 3 -10.55 2.25 -5.37
CA PHE A 3 -11.34 3.22 -6.12
C PHE A 3 -10.41 4.11 -6.93
N MET A 4 -10.74 4.30 -8.21
CA MET A 4 -9.93 5.09 -9.14
C MET A 4 -10.79 6.16 -9.80
N LEU A 5 -10.36 7.41 -9.69
CA LEU A 5 -10.97 8.55 -10.37
C LEU A 5 -9.97 9.16 -11.33
N THR A 6 -10.32 9.21 -12.61
CA THR A 6 -9.54 9.92 -13.64
C THR A 6 -10.26 11.22 -13.99
N ILE A 7 -9.54 12.33 -13.93
CA ILE A 7 -10.03 13.66 -14.30
C ILE A 7 -9.25 14.11 -15.53
N GLU A 8 -9.97 14.38 -16.61
CA GLU A 8 -9.42 14.98 -17.82
C GLU A 8 -9.88 16.42 -17.93
N GLN A 9 -8.93 17.34 -18.13
CA GLN A 9 -9.18 18.75 -18.33
C GLN A 9 -8.67 19.15 -19.71
N LYS A 10 -9.50 19.85 -20.48
CA LYS A 10 -9.11 20.47 -21.74
C LYS A 10 -9.21 21.99 -21.64
N ASN A 11 -8.13 22.69 -21.92
CA ASN A 11 -8.13 24.15 -22.01
C ASN A 11 -8.66 24.55 -23.39
N LEU A 12 -9.70 25.39 -23.42
CA LEU A 12 -10.35 25.81 -24.65
C LEU A 12 -9.56 26.87 -25.43
N HIS A 13 -8.68 27.61 -24.75
CA HIS A 13 -7.89 28.69 -25.36
C HIS A 13 -6.68 28.17 -26.12
N ASP A 14 -5.82 27.39 -25.45
CA ASP A 14 -4.57 26.87 -26.01
C ASP A 14 -4.69 25.42 -26.52
N ARG A 15 -5.88 24.80 -26.39
CA ARG A 15 -6.18 23.41 -26.76
C ARG A 15 -5.35 22.36 -26.00
N SER A 16 -4.63 22.74 -24.94
CA SER A 16 -3.88 21.81 -24.11
C SER A 16 -4.81 20.91 -23.30
N SER A 17 -4.31 19.72 -22.96
CA SER A 17 -5.03 18.75 -22.12
C SER A 17 -4.19 18.33 -20.93
N LYS A 18 -4.83 18.09 -19.80
CA LYS A 18 -4.25 17.55 -18.58
C LYS A 18 -5.05 16.34 -18.12
N VAL A 19 -4.36 15.35 -17.58
CA VAL A 19 -4.99 14.16 -16.97
C VAL A 19 -4.45 13.99 -15.56
N GLY A 20 -5.34 13.88 -14.59
CA GLY A 20 -5.02 13.54 -13.21
C GLY A 20 -5.69 12.23 -12.81
N LYS A 21 -5.01 11.42 -12.02
CA LYS A 21 -5.55 10.17 -11.45
C LYS A 21 -5.51 10.24 -9.93
N LEU A 22 -6.62 9.92 -9.29
CA LEU A 22 -6.74 9.74 -7.85
C LEU A 22 -7.02 8.27 -7.54
N HIS A 23 -6.17 7.67 -6.71
CA HIS A 23 -6.36 6.32 -6.18
C HIS A 23 -6.73 6.41 -4.70
N LEU A 24 -7.92 5.92 -4.34
CA LEU A 24 -8.32 5.71 -2.95
C LEU A 24 -8.29 4.22 -2.67
N VAL A 25 -7.42 3.80 -1.75
CA VAL A 25 -7.10 2.40 -1.53
C VAL A 25 -7.41 2.06 -0.08
N ASP A 26 -8.34 1.13 0.10
CA ASP A 26 -8.63 0.51 1.38
C ASP A 26 -7.93 -0.86 1.42
N LEU A 27 -6.92 -0.95 2.28
CA LEU A 27 -6.07 -2.14 2.39
C LEU A 27 -6.74 -3.17 3.29
N ALA A 28 -6.46 -4.44 3.04
CA ALA A 28 -6.88 -5.50 3.93
C ALA A 28 -6.14 -5.41 5.29
N GLY A 29 -6.66 -6.13 6.28
CA GLY A 29 -6.08 -6.20 7.62
C GLY A 29 -4.62 -6.67 7.61
N SER A 30 -3.77 -5.96 8.34
CA SER A 30 -2.32 -6.24 8.46
C SER A 30 -1.98 -7.22 9.57
N GLU A 31 -2.98 -7.73 10.29
CA GLU A 31 -2.80 -8.66 11.39
C GLU A 31 -2.20 -9.99 10.93
N LYS A 32 -1.39 -10.57 11.81
CA LYS A 32 -0.81 -11.89 11.57
C LYS A 32 -1.90 -12.95 11.53
N VAL A 33 -1.85 -13.79 10.50
CA VAL A 33 -2.74 -14.96 10.34
C VAL A 33 -2.78 -15.84 11.60
N ALA A 34 -1.66 -15.96 12.33
CA ALA A 34 -1.62 -16.75 13.57
C ALA A 34 -2.59 -16.26 14.67
N LYS A 35 -2.98 -14.98 14.67
CA LYS A 35 -3.94 -14.42 15.63
C LYS A 35 -5.40 -14.64 15.25
N THR A 36 -5.69 -14.99 13.99
CA THR A 36 -7.07 -15.08 13.51
C THR A 36 -7.73 -16.41 13.86
N GLY A 37 -6.96 -17.41 14.27
CA GLY A 37 -7.47 -18.77 14.50
C GLY A 37 -8.04 -19.43 13.24
N ALA A 38 -7.76 -18.87 12.06
CA ALA A 38 -8.28 -19.37 10.79
C ALA A 38 -7.70 -20.75 10.46
N SER A 39 -8.55 -21.65 9.99
CA SER A 39 -8.20 -23.01 9.56
C SER A 39 -8.81 -23.33 8.20
N GLY A 40 -8.26 -24.34 7.52
CA GLY A 40 -8.73 -24.77 6.19
C GLY A 40 -8.70 -23.63 5.17
N GLU A 41 -9.77 -23.48 4.40
CA GLU A 41 -9.87 -22.46 3.34
C GLU A 41 -9.71 -21.02 3.85
N ARG A 42 -10.16 -20.72 5.08
CA ARG A 42 -9.98 -19.40 5.70
C ARG A 42 -8.51 -19.07 5.97
N LEU A 43 -7.69 -20.09 6.24
CA LEU A 43 -6.25 -19.92 6.41
C LEU A 43 -5.58 -19.57 5.08
N ASP A 44 -5.99 -20.23 4.00
CA ASP A 44 -5.48 -19.95 2.65
C ASP A 44 -5.85 -18.55 2.17
N GLU A 45 -7.08 -18.10 2.45
CA GLU A 45 -7.51 -16.73 2.18
C GLU A 45 -6.68 -15.72 2.97
N ALA A 46 -6.55 -15.91 4.29
CA ALA A 46 -5.77 -15.05 5.16
C ALA A 46 -4.29 -14.96 4.74
N ARG A 47 -3.72 -16.07 4.22
CA ARG A 47 -2.37 -16.09 3.66
C ARG A 47 -2.26 -15.25 2.39
N ASN A 48 -3.24 -15.35 1.49
CA ASN A 48 -3.25 -14.57 0.25
C ASN A 48 -3.41 -13.06 0.52
N ILE A 49 -4.24 -12.69 1.50
CA ILE A 49 -4.36 -11.31 1.99
C ILE A 49 -3.01 -10.80 2.48
N ASN A 50 -2.39 -11.53 3.42
CA ASN A 50 -1.09 -11.15 3.99
C ASN A 50 0.04 -11.11 2.95
N ARG A 51 -0.04 -11.94 1.90
CA ARG A 51 0.93 -11.90 0.79
C ARG A 51 0.94 -10.54 0.10
N SER A 52 -0.23 -9.96 -0.17
CA SER A 52 -0.32 -8.65 -0.83
C SER A 52 0.25 -7.51 0.02
N LEU A 53 0.01 -7.55 1.34
CA LEU A 53 0.54 -6.56 2.29
C LEU A 53 2.05 -6.74 2.54
N SER A 54 2.52 -7.98 2.56
CA SER A 54 3.96 -8.29 2.64
C SER A 54 4.70 -7.78 1.40
N ALA A 55 4.13 -7.98 0.20
CA ALA A 55 4.67 -7.43 -1.03
C ALA A 55 4.73 -5.89 -0.99
N LEU A 56 3.69 -5.24 -0.47
CA LEU A 56 3.70 -3.78 -0.25
C LEU A 56 4.82 -3.35 0.71
N GLY A 57 5.02 -4.08 1.81
CA GLY A 57 6.12 -3.85 2.73
C GLY A 57 7.50 -3.98 2.06
N ASN A 58 7.67 -4.98 1.20
CA ASN A 58 8.91 -5.18 0.44
C ASN A 58 9.17 -4.05 -0.56
N VAL A 59 8.12 -3.57 -1.25
CA VAL A 59 8.21 -2.40 -2.14
C VAL A 59 8.66 -1.15 -1.37
N ILE A 60 8.07 -0.88 -0.20
CA ILE A 60 8.44 0.25 0.65
C ILE A 60 9.90 0.13 1.11
N ASN A 61 10.33 -1.06 1.53
CA ASN A 61 11.73 -1.29 1.93
C ASN A 61 12.70 -1.03 0.77
N ALA A 62 12.38 -1.54 -0.43
CA ALA A 62 13.21 -1.33 -1.62
C ALA A 62 13.25 0.15 -2.07
N LEU A 63 12.17 0.90 -1.87
CA LEU A 63 12.12 2.33 -2.18
C LEU A 63 12.89 3.21 -1.19
N THR A 64 13.16 2.71 0.01
CA THR A 64 13.78 3.48 1.10
C THR A 64 15.23 3.12 1.34
N ASP A 65 15.65 1.91 0.97
CA ASP A 65 17.04 1.46 1.03
C ASP A 65 17.71 1.53 -0.34
N LYS A 66 18.74 2.37 -0.44
CA LYS A 66 19.53 2.59 -1.67
C LYS A 66 20.28 1.36 -2.16
N LYS A 67 20.37 0.30 -1.35
CA LYS A 67 20.99 -0.98 -1.75
C LYS A 67 20.16 -1.72 -2.80
N TYR A 68 18.85 -1.46 -2.88
CA TYR A 68 18.00 -2.11 -3.85
C TYR A 68 18.03 -1.35 -5.19
N SER A 69 18.48 -2.04 -6.25
CA SER A 69 18.40 -1.55 -7.63
C SER A 69 17.05 -1.82 -8.28
N HIS A 70 16.30 -2.81 -7.76
CA HIS A 70 15.02 -3.24 -8.28
C HIS A 70 13.94 -3.16 -7.20
N VAL A 71 12.80 -2.54 -7.54
CA VAL A 71 11.62 -2.50 -6.67
C VAL A 71 10.62 -3.57 -7.12
N PRO A 72 10.23 -4.51 -6.24
CA PRO A 72 9.50 -5.72 -6.62
C PRO A 72 7.98 -5.49 -6.75
N TYR A 73 7.56 -4.53 -7.58
CA TYR A 73 6.13 -4.23 -7.79
C TYR A 73 5.34 -5.44 -8.30
N ARG A 74 6.00 -6.40 -8.95
CA ARG A 74 5.36 -7.57 -9.58
C ARG A 74 4.95 -8.67 -8.61
N ASP A 75 5.38 -8.61 -7.35
CA ASP A 75 5.13 -9.66 -6.35
C ASP A 75 3.65 -9.78 -5.96
N SER A 76 2.85 -8.74 -6.20
CA SER A 76 1.40 -8.78 -6.03
C SER A 76 0.66 -7.92 -7.05
N LYS A 77 -0.62 -8.26 -7.33
CA LYS A 77 -1.47 -7.40 -8.17
C LYS A 77 -1.66 -6.00 -7.55
N LEU A 78 -1.74 -5.91 -6.22
CA LEU A 78 -1.85 -4.66 -5.48
C LEU A 78 -0.67 -3.73 -5.78
N THR A 79 0.55 -4.22 -5.58
CA THR A 79 1.77 -3.42 -5.79
C THR A 79 1.97 -3.04 -7.25
N ARG A 80 1.47 -3.82 -8.22
CA ARG A 80 1.45 -3.43 -9.64
C ARG A 80 0.51 -2.26 -9.91
N VAL A 81 -0.68 -2.27 -9.31
CA VAL A 81 -1.66 -1.18 -9.46
C VAL A 81 -1.13 0.10 -8.79
N LEU A 82 -0.46 -0.03 -7.65
CA LEU A 82 0.05 1.10 -6.88
C LEU A 82 1.45 1.59 -7.31
N GLN A 83 2.02 1.04 -8.36
CA GLN A 83 3.38 1.37 -8.79
C GLN A 83 3.56 2.86 -9.08
N GLU A 84 2.60 3.51 -9.74
CA GLU A 84 2.68 4.97 -9.99
C GLU A 84 2.56 5.78 -8.68
N SER A 85 1.82 5.25 -7.70
CA SER A 85 1.57 5.88 -6.41
C SER A 85 2.73 5.73 -5.42
N LEU A 86 3.65 4.79 -5.60
CA LEU A 86 4.75 4.54 -4.65
C LEU A 86 6.08 4.75 -5.36
N GLY A 87 6.74 5.90 -5.12
CA GLY A 87 8.03 6.22 -5.75
C GLY A 87 7.94 6.65 -7.23
N GLY A 88 6.74 6.92 -7.74
CA GLY A 88 6.49 7.46 -9.08
C GLY A 88 6.08 8.94 -9.06
N ASN A 89 5.46 9.40 -10.14
CA ASN A 89 4.93 10.77 -10.25
C ASN A 89 3.55 10.86 -9.59
N ALA A 90 3.50 10.76 -8.27
CA ALA A 90 2.27 10.85 -7.50
C ALA A 90 2.47 11.62 -6.19
N LYS A 91 1.40 12.28 -5.74
CA LYS A 91 1.31 12.76 -4.36
C LYS A 91 0.62 11.70 -3.53
N THR A 92 1.37 11.08 -2.64
CA THR A 92 0.89 9.91 -1.90
C THR A 92 0.78 10.22 -0.43
N SER A 93 -0.39 9.95 0.14
CA SER A 93 -0.66 10.02 1.56
C SER A 93 -1.02 8.63 2.06
N LEU A 94 -0.37 8.20 3.13
CA LEU A 94 -0.65 6.93 3.80
C LEU A 94 -1.30 7.24 5.14
N ILE A 95 -2.51 6.70 5.35
CA ILE A 95 -3.19 6.72 6.63
C ILE A 95 -2.96 5.37 7.29
N ILE A 96 -2.36 5.37 8.48
CA ILE A 96 -2.19 4.17 9.29
C ILE A 96 -3.24 4.15 10.40
N THR A 97 -3.90 3.01 10.57
CA THR A 97 -4.94 2.81 11.59
C THR A 97 -4.39 1.94 12.71
N CYS A 98 -4.47 2.46 13.95
CA CYS A 98 -3.90 1.81 15.12
C CYS A 98 -4.96 1.69 16.22
N SER A 99 -4.87 0.62 17.02
CA SER A 99 -5.71 0.44 18.20
C SER A 99 -4.94 0.87 19.46
N PRO A 100 -5.55 1.64 20.37
CA PRO A 100 -4.91 2.01 21.64
C PRO A 100 -4.99 0.90 22.70
N SER A 101 -5.64 -0.24 22.41
CA SER A 101 -5.79 -1.33 23.36
C SER A 101 -4.49 -2.14 23.54
N ASN A 102 -4.16 -2.49 24.79
CA ASN A 102 -3.04 -3.38 25.11
C ASN A 102 -3.12 -4.72 24.39
N PHE A 103 -4.32 -5.24 24.12
CA PHE A 103 -4.51 -6.48 23.35
C PHE A 103 -3.90 -6.40 21.93
N ASN A 104 -3.88 -5.20 21.36
CA ASN A 104 -3.40 -4.93 20.01
C ASN A 104 -2.01 -4.28 19.96
N GLU A 105 -1.33 -4.13 21.11
CA GLU A 105 -0.06 -3.41 21.23
C GLU A 105 0.96 -3.84 20.16
N GLN A 106 1.17 -5.15 19.99
CA GLN A 106 2.13 -5.68 19.01
C GLN A 106 1.78 -5.32 17.56
N GLU A 107 0.50 -5.33 17.19
CA GLU A 107 0.08 -4.96 15.83
C GLU A 107 0.18 -3.45 15.63
N THR A 108 -0.19 -2.65 16.63
CA THR A 108 -0.03 -1.19 16.62
C THR A 108 1.44 -0.80 16.44
N ILE A 109 2.37 -1.43 17.16
CA ILE A 109 3.82 -1.21 16.98
C ILE A 109 4.27 -1.58 15.57
N SER A 110 3.78 -2.71 15.02
CA SER A 110 4.09 -3.13 13.65
C SER A 110 3.63 -2.08 12.62
N THR A 111 2.40 -1.59 12.76
CA THR A 111 1.80 -0.56 11.90
C THR A 111 2.53 0.78 11.99
N LEU A 112 2.91 1.21 13.20
CA LEU A 112 3.70 2.44 13.39
C LEU A 112 5.08 2.34 12.71
N ARG A 113 5.77 1.21 12.86
CA ARG A 113 7.06 0.95 12.20
C ARG A 113 6.91 0.93 10.68
N PHE A 114 5.81 0.38 10.17
CA PHE A 114 5.48 0.42 8.74
C PHE A 114 5.32 1.86 8.25
N GLY A 115 4.53 2.68 8.95
CA GLY A 115 4.35 4.09 8.63
C GLY A 115 5.66 4.89 8.67
N GLN A 116 6.52 4.63 9.66
CA GLN A 116 7.84 5.25 9.77
C GLN A 116 8.72 4.94 8.55
N ARG A 117 8.71 3.69 8.05
CA ARG A 117 9.44 3.34 6.83
C ARG A 117 8.82 4.01 5.60
N ALA A 118 7.50 3.94 5.44
CA ALA A 118 6.80 4.55 4.31
C ALA A 118 7.07 6.07 4.20
N LYS A 119 7.20 6.77 5.33
CA LYS A 119 7.55 8.20 5.37
C LYS A 119 8.90 8.53 4.73
N MET A 120 9.81 7.56 4.62
CA MET A 120 11.15 7.76 4.04
C MET A 120 11.17 7.66 2.51
N ILE A 121 10.05 7.29 1.88
CA ILE A 121 9.91 7.26 0.42
C ILE A 121 9.99 8.70 -0.10
N LYS A 122 10.76 8.88 -1.17
CA LYS A 122 10.95 10.18 -1.84
C LYS A 122 9.89 10.45 -2.89
#